data_AF-A0A367Z6Q0-F1
#
_entry.id   AF-A0A367Z6Q0-F1
#
_cell.length_a   1.000
_cell.length_b   1.000
_cell.length_c   1.000
_cell.angle_alpha   90.00
_cell.angle_beta   90.00
_cell.angle_gamma   90.00
#
_symmetry.space_group_name_H-M   'P 1'
#
loop_
_entity.id
_entity.type
_entity.pdbx_description
1 polymer ?
#
loop_
_entity_poly.entity_id
_entity_poly.type
_entity_poly.pdbx_seq_one_letter_code
_entity_poly.pdbx_strand_id
1 'polypeptide(L)'
;MPHSWQLKGLPDISETSQKIYVFEIGHLDYIYPEGKQEIYLHIPEIPARDAEGRPQYPEQEVWINTILATQHINAKEIWWSHWQFASIGDAMAFEKYLQEIGASHSGG
;
A
#
# COMPACT_ATOMS: atom_id res chain seq x y z
N MET A 1 4.65 -6.13 -13.49
CA MET A 1 3.54 -6.86 -12.82
C MET A 1 3.50 -6.39 -11.39
N PRO A 2 2.32 -6.11 -10.82
CA PRO A 2 2.21 -5.84 -9.40
C PRO A 2 2.61 -7.09 -8.60
N HIS A 3 3.21 -6.87 -7.45
CA HIS A 3 3.53 -7.92 -6.48
C HIS A 3 2.97 -7.53 -5.12
N SER A 4 2.80 -8.53 -4.25
CA SER A 4 2.07 -8.36 -3.00
C SER A 4 2.93 -8.65 -1.79
N TRP A 5 2.79 -7.84 -0.77
CA TRP A 5 3.34 -8.04 0.56
C TRP A 5 2.23 -8.37 1.55
N GLN A 6 2.49 -9.33 2.44
CA GLN A 6 1.54 -9.73 3.48
C GLN A 6 2.11 -9.50 4.87
N LEU A 7 1.33 -8.86 5.74
CA LEU A 7 1.73 -8.57 7.13
C LEU A 7 0.65 -9.05 8.10
N LYS A 8 1.07 -9.77 9.15
CA LYS A 8 0.15 -10.21 10.20
C LYS A 8 0.09 -9.17 11.32
N GLY A 9 -1.03 -8.47 11.41
CA GLY A 9 -1.22 -7.34 12.33
C GLY A 9 -0.44 -6.11 11.90
N LEU A 10 -1.06 -4.94 12.02
CA LEU A 10 -0.38 -3.66 11.86
C LEU A 10 0.41 -3.37 13.16
N PRO A 11 1.71 -3.07 13.06
CA PRO A 11 2.48 -2.55 14.19
C PRO A 11 1.74 -1.36 14.80
N ASP A 12 1.80 -1.26 16.13
CA ASP A 12 1.19 -0.18 16.91
C ASP A 12 -0.36 -0.21 17.01
N ILE A 13 -1.03 -1.21 16.41
CA ILE A 13 -2.50 -1.40 16.54
C ILE A 13 -2.80 -2.81 17.08
N SER A 14 -2.91 -2.91 18.41
CA SER A 14 -2.99 -4.20 19.14
C SER A 14 -4.16 -5.09 18.72
N GLU A 15 -5.28 -4.49 18.32
CA GLU A 15 -6.54 -5.11 17.91
C GLU A 15 -6.42 -5.86 16.58
N THR A 16 -5.32 -5.67 15.85
CA THR A 16 -5.13 -6.19 14.49
C THR A 16 -4.31 -7.48 14.44
N SER A 17 -3.80 -7.96 15.58
CA SER A 17 -2.83 -9.08 15.68
C SER A 17 -3.22 -10.40 15.01
N GLN A 18 -4.52 -10.62 14.74
CA GLN A 18 -5.04 -11.82 14.08
C GLN A 18 -5.37 -11.63 12.59
N LYS A 19 -5.28 -10.40 12.07
CA LYS A 19 -5.61 -10.07 10.68
C LYS A 19 -4.37 -10.17 9.79
N ILE A 20 -4.60 -10.48 8.52
CA ILE A 20 -3.57 -10.44 7.47
C ILE A 20 -3.89 -9.25 6.59
N TYR A 21 -2.94 -8.33 6.49
CA TYR A 21 -3.00 -7.16 5.62
C TYR A 21 -2.22 -7.42 4.35
N VAL A 22 -2.77 -7.00 3.23
CA VAL A 22 -2.15 -7.16 1.90
C VAL A 22 -1.83 -5.77 1.36
N PHE A 23 -0.62 -5.61 0.84
CA PHE A 23 -0.14 -4.40 0.19
C PHE A 23 0.30 -4.78 -1.23
N GLU A 24 -0.33 -4.20 -2.24
CA GLU A 24 0.01 -4.44 -3.64
C GLU A 24 0.83 -3.27 -4.15
N ILE A 25 2.03 -3.55 -4.64
CA ILE A 25 2.95 -2.55 -5.17
C ILE A 25 3.18 -2.87 -6.64
N GLY A 26 3.01 -1.89 -7.51
CA GLY A 26 3.08 -2.11 -8.94
C GLY A 26 3.37 -0.86 -9.74
N HIS A 27 3.45 -1.04 -11.05
CA HIS A 27 3.57 0.03 -12.02
C HIS A 27 2.26 0.15 -12.81
N LEU A 28 1.73 1.36 -12.94
CA LEU A 28 0.69 1.65 -13.92
C LEU A 28 1.38 1.88 -15.27
N ASP A 29 1.20 0.94 -16.19
CA ASP A 29 1.80 1.01 -17.51
C ASP A 29 1.10 2.03 -18.44
N TYR A 30 -0.03 2.61 -18.03
CA TYR A 30 -0.85 3.47 -18.89
C TYR A 30 -1.51 4.63 -18.14
N ILE A 31 -0.81 5.76 -17.95
CA ILE A 31 -1.47 7.07 -17.77
C ILE A 31 -0.84 8.09 -18.73
N TYR A 32 -1.69 8.75 -19.51
CA TYR A 32 -1.32 9.85 -20.39
C TYR A 32 -1.02 11.12 -19.56
N PRO A 33 0.02 11.90 -19.87
CA PRO A 33 0.90 11.82 -21.03
C PRO A 33 1.94 10.71 -20.92
N GLU A 34 2.17 10.06 -22.07
CA GLU A 34 3.09 8.94 -22.27
C GLU A 34 4.48 9.20 -21.64
N GLY A 35 4.95 8.24 -20.83
CA GLY A 35 6.34 8.20 -20.36
C GLY A 35 6.55 8.26 -18.84
N LYS A 36 5.51 8.47 -18.02
CA LYS A 36 5.62 8.34 -16.56
C LYS A 36 5.10 6.97 -16.13
N GLN A 37 6.02 6.04 -15.87
CA GLN A 37 5.70 4.89 -15.04
C GLN A 37 5.32 5.41 -13.66
N GLU A 38 4.04 5.31 -13.31
CA GLU A 38 3.59 5.64 -11.95
C GLU A 38 3.67 4.39 -11.10
N ILE A 39 4.39 4.49 -9.98
CA ILE A 39 4.54 3.38 -9.03
C ILE A 39 3.52 3.61 -7.95
N TYR A 40 2.71 2.60 -7.69
CA TYR A 40 1.59 2.73 -6.77
C TYR A 40 1.67 1.71 -5.65
N LEU A 41 1.01 2.06 -4.56
CA LEU A 41 0.58 1.17 -3.49
C LEU A 41 -0.94 1.08 -3.53
N HIS A 42 -1.46 -0.14 -3.46
CA HIS A 42 -2.89 -0.45 -3.39
C HIS A 42 -3.18 -1.40 -2.22
N ILE A 43 -4.33 -1.24 -1.58
CA ILE A 43 -4.83 -2.16 -0.55
C ILE A 43 -6.21 -2.72 -0.93
N PRO A 44 -6.55 -3.96 -0.53
CA PRO A 44 -7.83 -4.58 -0.87
C PRO A 44 -9.04 -3.73 -0.46
N GLU A 45 -10.05 -3.73 -1.32
CA GLU A 45 -11.32 -3.04 -1.13
C GLU A 45 -12.42 -4.05 -0.75
N ILE A 46 -13.48 -3.56 -0.09
CA ILE A 46 -14.68 -4.37 0.15
C ILE A 46 -15.33 -4.67 -1.21
N PRO A 47 -15.56 -5.94 -1.59
CA PRO A 47 -16.31 -6.25 -2.80
C PRO A 47 -17.75 -5.74 -2.66
N ALA A 48 -18.01 -4.58 -3.27
CA ALA A 48 -19.30 -3.94 -3.51
C ALA A 48 -20.37 -4.16 -2.42
N ARG A 49 -20.27 -3.45 -1.29
CA ARG A 49 -21.47 -3.10 -0.48
C ARG A 49 -21.80 -1.61 -0.49
N ASP A 50 -20.95 -0.77 -1.08
CA ASP A 50 -21.21 0.65 -1.29
C ASP A 50 -20.68 1.07 -2.68
N ALA A 51 -21.30 2.07 -3.30
CA ALA A 51 -20.96 2.53 -4.67
C ALA A 51 -19.63 3.29 -4.70
N GLU A 52 -19.06 3.47 -3.53
CA GLU A 52 -17.85 4.20 -3.25
C GLU A 52 -16.59 3.31 -3.37
N GLY A 53 -16.64 2.04 -2.94
CA GLY A 53 -15.48 1.13 -3.04
C GLY A 53 -14.46 1.37 -1.92
N ARG A 54 -14.88 1.27 -0.66
CA ARG A 54 -14.03 1.55 0.51
C ARG A 54 -12.96 0.48 0.77
N PRO A 55 -11.85 0.82 1.48
CA PRO A 55 -10.86 -0.16 1.90
C PRO A 55 -11.50 -1.25 2.76
N GLN A 56 -11.06 -2.50 2.58
CA GLN A 56 -11.51 -3.63 3.39
C GLN A 56 -11.20 -3.44 4.88
N TYR A 57 -10.07 -2.78 5.15
CA TYR A 57 -9.60 -2.45 6.48
C TYR A 57 -9.22 -0.97 6.54
N PRO A 58 -10.14 -0.06 6.96
CA PRO A 58 -9.85 1.37 7.06
C PRO A 58 -8.66 1.69 7.98
N GLU A 59 -8.39 0.85 8.98
CA GLU A 59 -7.20 1.01 9.82
C GLU A 59 -5.88 0.86 9.04
N GLN A 60 -5.88 0.12 7.92
CA GLN A 60 -4.71 -0.07 7.07
C GLN A 60 -4.37 1.21 6.31
N GLU A 61 -5.37 1.93 5.80
CA GLU A 61 -5.19 3.24 5.16
C GLU A 61 -4.54 4.23 6.14
N VAL A 62 -5.12 4.36 7.33
CA VAL A 62 -4.62 5.28 8.37
C VAL A 62 -3.18 4.93 8.76
N TRP A 63 -2.89 3.64 8.89
CA TRP A 63 -1.55 3.16 9.20
C TRP A 63 -0.55 3.48 8.08
N ILE A 64 -0.90 3.24 6.80
CA ILE A 64 -0.06 3.60 5.65
C ILE A 64 0.27 5.09 5.66
N ASN A 65 -0.74 5.95 5.79
CA ASN A 65 -0.54 7.40 5.82
C ASN A 65 0.40 7.83 6.96
N THR A 66 0.31 7.16 8.12
CA THR A 66 1.21 7.40 9.25
C THR A 66 2.64 6.93 8.95
N ILE A 67 2.81 5.74 8.37
CA ILE A 67 4.13 5.18 8.03
C ILE A 67 4.82 6.01 6.96
N LEU A 68 4.12 6.40 5.90
CA LEU A 68 4.70 7.24 4.85
C LEU A 68 5.26 8.56 5.43
N ALA A 69 4.48 9.21 6.31
CA ALA A 69 4.92 10.43 6.98
C ALA A 69 6.11 10.21 7.93
N THR A 70 6.08 9.15 8.74
CA THR A 70 7.12 8.87 9.75
C THR A 70 8.43 8.34 9.15
N GLN A 71 8.35 7.59 8.05
CA GLN A 71 9.52 7.05 7.33
C GLN A 71 10.06 8.02 6.27
N HIS A 72 9.47 9.23 6.14
CA HIS A 72 9.82 10.21 5.12
C HIS A 72 9.73 9.67 3.68
N ILE A 73 8.75 8.80 3.43
CA ILE A 73 8.47 8.20 2.13
C ILE A 73 7.48 9.10 1.39
N ASN A 74 7.86 9.57 0.20
CA ASN A 74 7.03 10.51 -0.54
C ASN A 74 6.03 9.76 -1.40
N ALA A 75 4.75 9.89 -1.06
CA ALA A 75 3.64 9.47 -1.88
C ALA A 75 2.48 10.45 -1.71
N LYS A 76 1.65 10.58 -2.76
CA LYS A 76 0.37 11.28 -2.66
C LYS A 76 -0.77 10.26 -2.59
N GLU A 77 -1.70 10.47 -1.66
CA GLU A 77 -2.97 9.76 -1.64
C GLU A 77 -3.79 10.20 -2.87
N ILE A 78 -4.22 9.23 -3.67
CA ILE A 78 -5.09 9.45 -4.83
C ILE A 78 -6.53 9.08 -4.47
N TRP A 79 -6.68 8.04 -3.67
CA TRP A 79 -7.94 7.50 -3.16
C TRP A 79 -7.65 6.80 -1.82
N TRP A 80 -8.68 6.51 -1.03
CA TRP A 80 -8.51 5.87 0.29
C TRP A 80 -7.83 4.49 0.27
N SER A 81 -7.71 3.87 -0.91
CA SER A 81 -7.07 2.56 -1.11
C SER A 81 -5.81 2.66 -1.99
N HIS A 82 -5.45 3.85 -2.46
CA HIS A 82 -4.43 4.04 -3.51
C HIS A 82 -3.49 5.22 -3.22
N TRP A 83 -2.20 4.95 -3.32
CA TRP A 83 -1.13 5.94 -3.22
C TRP A 83 -0.23 5.87 -4.45
N GLN A 84 0.22 7.03 -4.93
CA GLN A 84 1.27 7.12 -5.94
C GLN A 84 2.57 7.59 -5.29
N PHE A 85 3.60 6.74 -5.36
CA PHE A 85 4.94 7.09 -4.92
C PHE A 85 5.55 8.17 -5.83
N ALA A 86 6.35 9.06 -5.24
CA ALA A 86 7.04 10.10 -6.00
C ALA A 86 8.21 9.55 -6.83
N SER A 87 8.78 8.40 -6.43
CA SER A 87 9.91 7.75 -7.11
C SER A 87 9.97 6.24 -6.86
N ILE A 88 10.82 5.53 -7.65
CA ILE A 88 11.20 4.13 -7.37
C ILE A 88 11.84 4.00 -6.00
N GLY A 89 12.65 4.99 -5.58
CA GLY A 89 13.32 4.97 -4.29
C GLY A 89 12.35 4.98 -3.11
N ASP A 90 11.26 5.74 -3.21
CA ASP A 90 10.20 5.80 -2.20
C ASP A 90 9.45 4.46 -2.10
N ALA A 91 9.12 3.85 -3.24
CA ALA A 91 8.51 2.52 -3.27
C ALA A 91 9.42 1.46 -2.61
N MET A 92 10.70 1.42 -3.01
CA MET A 92 11.68 0.51 -2.42
C MET A 92 11.88 0.74 -0.92
N ALA A 93 11.82 1.99 -0.46
CA ALA A 93 11.91 2.31 0.97
C ALA A 93 10.71 1.74 1.75
N PHE A 94 9.51 1.82 1.18
CA PHE A 94 8.31 1.23 1.78
C PHE A 94 8.39 -0.30 1.81
N GLU A 95 8.84 -0.94 0.73
CA GLU A 95 9.06 -2.38 0.68
C GLU A 95 10.09 -2.86 1.70
N LYS A 96 11.19 -2.12 1.82
CA LYS A 96 12.22 -2.40 2.81
C LYS A 96 11.64 -2.29 4.22
N TYR A 97 10.83 -1.27 4.50
CA TYR A 97 10.14 -1.14 5.78
C TYR A 97 9.22 -2.34 6.06
N LEU A 98 8.40 -2.75 5.08
CA LEU A 98 7.56 -3.95 5.19
C LEU A 98 8.38 -5.20 5.52
N GLN A 99 9.52 -5.39 4.86
CA GLN A 99 10.44 -6.48 5.13
C GLN A 99 11.01 -6.43 6.56
N GLU A 100 11.42 -5.24 7.03
CA GLU A 100 12.00 -5.02 8.37
C GLU A 100 11.01 -5.36 9.49
N ILE A 101 9.72 -5.12 9.28
CA ILE A 101 8.66 -5.46 10.24
C ILE A 101 8.10 -6.88 10.06
N GLY A 102 8.72 -7.69 9.21
CA GLY A 102 8.40 -9.11 9.06
C GLY A 102 7.26 -9.43 8.08
N ALA A 103 6.94 -8.52 7.15
CA ALA A 103 6.05 -8.84 6.04
C ALA A 103 6.70 -9.87 5.10
N SER A 104 5.89 -10.77 4.56
CA SER A 104 6.32 -11.76 3.58
C SER A 104 5.98 -11.32 2.16
N HIS A 105 6.96 -11.33 1.28
CA HIS A 105 6.78 -11.09 -0.14
C HIS A 105 6.14 -12.30 -0.82
N SER A 106 5.02 -12.07 -1.51
CA SER A 106 4.29 -13.04 -2.32
C SER A 106 4.50 -12.67 -3.79
N GLY A 107 5.47 -13.29 -4.43
CA GLY A 107 5.65 -13.16 -5.89
C GLY A 107 4.72 -14.12 -6.60
N GLY A 108 3.85 -13.59 -7.49
CA GLY A 108 3.13 -14.39 -8.48
C GLY A 108 4.06 -14.91 -9.58
#